data_AF-A0A7S0XIS8-F1
#
_entry.id   AF-A0A7S0XIS8-F1
#
_cell.length_a   1.000
_cell.length_b   1.000
_cell.length_c   1.000
_cell.angle_alpha   90.00
_cell.angle_beta   90.00
_cell.angle_gamma   90.00
#
_symmetry.space_group_name_H-M   'P 1'
#
loop_
_entity.id
_entity.type
_entity.pdbx_description
1 polymer ?
#
loop_
_entity_poly.entity_id
_entity_poly.type
_entity_poly.pdbx_seq_one_letter_code
_entity_poly.pdbx_strand_id
1 'polypeptide(L)'
;KVVRVLLSSGANAAAKTGEGKTARDCARESGKSDVLRVLDDFTRKAGEDLVRSVSEGAKEVEKCLDQGADIETSNSAGDTALIEAASGGRRKIVSLLLDRGANIEAKNKKGCTALHAAAMSNASGSRGTVSLLLDRGAQIDAVTDEGNTALINAAREACMVFS
;
A
#
# COMPACT_ATOMS: atom_id res chain seq x y z
N LYS A 1 -19.13 22.21 3.20
CA LYS A 1 -19.06 22.67 1.79
C LYS A 1 -17.63 23.03 1.38
N VAL A 2 -16.97 23.98 2.06
CA VAL A 2 -15.57 24.38 1.76
C VAL A 2 -14.58 23.21 1.79
N VAL A 3 -14.64 22.36 2.81
CA VAL A 3 -13.75 21.17 2.92
C VAL A 3 -13.80 20.28 1.69
N ARG A 4 -15.00 20.01 1.15
CA ARG A 4 -15.17 19.19 -0.06
C ARG A 4 -14.52 19.84 -1.28
N VAL A 5 -14.64 21.16 -1.44
CA VAL A 5 -14.02 21.90 -2.55
C VAL A 5 -12.50 21.84 -2.46
N LEU A 6 -11.93 22.02 -1.27
CA LEU A 6 -10.48 21.93 -1.06
C LEU A 6 -9.95 20.53 -1.39
N LEU A 7 -10.61 19.48 -0.90
CA LEU A 7 -10.24 18.09 -1.19
C LEU A 7 -10.35 17.77 -2.68
N SER A 8 -11.43 18.19 -3.34
CA SER A 8 -11.60 18.03 -4.80
C SER A 8 -10.59 18.83 -5.63
N SER A 9 -9.99 19.87 -5.05
CA SER A 9 -8.93 20.67 -5.69
C SER A 9 -7.52 20.10 -5.45
N GLY A 10 -7.41 18.95 -4.77
CA GLY A 10 -6.13 18.29 -4.49
C GLY A 10 -5.45 18.72 -3.20
N ALA A 11 -6.21 19.26 -2.23
CA ALA A 11 -5.65 19.52 -0.89
C ALA A 11 -5.13 18.22 -0.26
N ASN A 12 -3.93 18.30 0.33
CA ASN A 12 -3.34 17.18 1.05
C ASN A 12 -4.08 16.98 2.38
N ALA A 13 -4.89 15.92 2.47
CA ALA A 13 -5.68 15.61 3.66
C ALA A 13 -4.82 15.01 4.79
N ALA A 14 -3.66 14.46 4.45
CA ALA A 14 -2.66 13.94 5.38
C ALA A 14 -1.72 15.02 5.92
N ALA A 15 -1.87 16.29 5.48
CA ALA A 15 -1.06 17.39 5.95
C ALA A 15 -1.20 17.56 7.47
N LYS A 16 -0.05 17.75 8.12
CA LYS A 16 0.05 17.90 9.58
C LYS A 16 0.29 19.36 9.94
N THR A 17 -0.33 19.81 11.02
CA THR A 17 0.01 21.10 11.66
C THR A 17 1.42 21.01 12.28
N GLY A 18 1.95 22.13 12.78
CA GLY A 18 3.20 22.14 13.54
C GLY A 18 3.17 21.26 14.80
N GLU A 19 1.96 20.91 15.28
CA GLU A 19 1.74 19.99 16.40
C GLU A 19 1.57 18.52 15.97
N GLY A 20 1.66 18.21 14.67
CA GLY A 20 1.51 16.86 14.14
C GLY A 20 0.06 16.41 13.89
N LYS A 21 -0.94 17.29 14.12
CA LYS A 21 -2.37 16.97 13.96
C LYS A 21 -2.81 17.05 12.51
N THR A 22 -3.64 16.13 12.06
CA THR A 22 -4.27 16.16 10.73
C THR A 22 -5.55 16.99 10.73
N ALA A 23 -6.07 17.32 9.54
CA ALA A 23 -7.39 17.94 9.40
C ALA A 23 -8.51 17.14 10.09
N ARG A 24 -8.37 15.81 10.12
CA ARG A 24 -9.29 14.89 10.79
C ARG A 24 -9.21 15.02 12.32
N ASP A 25 -8.01 15.14 12.87
CA ASP A 25 -7.83 15.32 14.32
C ASP A 25 -8.40 16.66 14.79
N CYS A 26 -8.13 17.74 14.04
CA CYS A 26 -8.72 19.05 14.32
C CYS A 26 -10.26 19.02 14.26
N ALA A 27 -10.84 18.31 13.27
CA ALA A 27 -12.29 18.17 13.15
C ALA A 27 -12.88 17.35 14.31
N ARG A 28 -12.16 16.32 14.79
CA ARG A 28 -12.52 15.50 15.96
C ARG A 28 -12.52 16.33 17.23
N GLU A 29 -11.44 17.07 17.49
CA GLU A 29 -11.32 17.94 18.67
C GLU A 29 -12.40 19.04 18.69
N SER A 30 -12.77 19.55 17.53
CA SER A 30 -13.80 20.59 17.39
C SER A 30 -15.24 20.07 17.34
N GLY A 31 -15.45 18.75 17.45
CA GLY A 31 -16.78 18.12 17.40
C GLY A 31 -17.51 18.28 16.06
N LYS A 32 -16.79 18.49 14.95
CA LYS A 32 -17.38 18.75 13.62
C LYS A 32 -17.70 17.43 12.89
N SER A 33 -18.76 16.75 13.32
CA SER A 33 -19.21 15.45 12.77
C SER A 33 -19.42 15.47 11.26
N ASP A 34 -19.97 16.54 10.69
CA ASP A 34 -20.17 16.69 9.25
C ASP A 34 -18.84 16.73 8.47
N VAL A 35 -17.81 17.36 9.04
CA VAL A 35 -16.48 17.42 8.43
C VAL A 35 -15.81 16.05 8.51
N LEU A 36 -15.94 15.36 9.65
CA LEU A 36 -15.44 14.00 9.80
C LEU A 36 -16.04 13.06 8.76
N ARG A 37 -17.36 13.08 8.56
CA ARG A 37 -18.04 12.27 7.52
C ARG A 37 -17.50 12.55 6.12
N VAL A 38 -17.32 13.83 5.77
CA VAL A 38 -16.78 14.21 4.46
C VAL A 38 -15.33 13.72 4.30
N LEU A 39 -14.52 13.82 5.35
CA LEU A 39 -13.16 13.31 5.35
C LEU A 39 -13.14 11.78 5.23
N ASP A 40 -13.95 11.06 6.02
CA ASP A 40 -14.06 9.60 5.99
C ASP A 40 -14.46 9.07 4.61
N ASP A 41 -15.48 9.67 3.99
CA ASP A 41 -15.92 9.28 2.65
C ASP A 41 -14.82 9.54 1.60
N PHE A 42 -14.08 10.63 1.75
CA PHE A 42 -13.00 10.99 0.84
C PHE A 42 -11.79 10.06 1.00
N THR A 43 -11.33 9.81 2.23
CA THR A 43 -10.16 8.97 2.51
C THR A 43 -10.46 7.49 2.22
N ARG A 44 -11.69 7.03 2.47
CA ARG A 44 -12.12 5.68 2.08
C ARG A 44 -12.01 5.48 0.57
N LYS A 45 -12.54 6.41 -0.22
CA LYS A 45 -12.42 6.37 -1.68
C LYS A 45 -10.96 6.43 -2.12
N ALA A 46 -10.17 7.31 -1.52
CA ALA A 46 -8.73 7.41 -1.81
C ALA A 46 -7.98 6.10 -1.49
N GLY A 47 -8.36 5.37 -0.44
CA GLY A 47 -7.82 4.05 -0.11
C GLY A 47 -8.16 2.99 -1.15
N GLU A 48 -9.42 2.93 -1.61
CA GLU A 48 -9.82 2.03 -2.71
C GLU A 48 -9.05 2.35 -4.01
N ASP A 49 -8.83 3.64 -4.27
CA ASP A 49 -8.08 4.11 -5.43
C ASP A 49 -6.57 3.87 -5.30
N LEU A 50 -6.02 3.86 -4.07
CA LEU A 50 -4.58 3.65 -3.81
C LEU A 50 -4.10 2.32 -4.39
N VAL A 51 -4.80 1.23 -4.11
CA VAL A 51 -4.40 -0.10 -4.61
C VAL A 51 -4.45 -0.15 -6.14
N ARG A 52 -5.47 0.47 -6.76
CA ARG A 52 -5.59 0.54 -8.22
C ARG A 52 -4.51 1.41 -8.86
N SER A 53 -4.17 2.52 -8.22
CA SER A 53 -3.17 3.48 -8.69
C SER A 53 -1.76 2.87 -8.79
N VAL A 54 -1.49 1.78 -8.06
CA VAL A 54 -0.26 1.00 -8.20
C VAL A 54 -0.05 0.60 -9.65
N SER A 55 -1.11 0.26 -10.38
CA SER A 55 -1.05 -0.12 -11.79
C SER A 55 -0.78 1.05 -12.75
N GLU A 56 -1.14 2.27 -12.34
CA GLU A 56 -1.02 3.51 -13.11
C GLU A 56 0.38 4.12 -13.00
N GLY A 57 0.92 4.22 -11.78
CA GLY A 57 2.25 4.79 -11.58
C GLY A 57 2.52 5.32 -10.17
N ALA A 58 3.78 5.70 -9.93
CA ALA A 58 4.20 6.21 -8.62
C ALA A 58 3.59 7.59 -8.29
N LYS A 59 3.27 8.40 -9.30
CA LYS A 59 2.69 9.73 -9.10
C LYS A 59 1.25 9.62 -8.59
N GLU A 60 0.51 8.65 -9.11
CA GLU A 60 -0.87 8.38 -8.77
C GLU A 60 -0.95 7.79 -7.36
N VAL A 61 -0.03 6.87 -7.02
CA VAL A 61 0.11 6.37 -5.64
C VAL A 61 0.43 7.52 -4.67
N GLU A 62 1.41 8.36 -4.99
CA GLU A 62 1.76 9.52 -4.15
C GLU A 62 0.57 10.46 -3.95
N LYS A 63 -0.19 10.74 -5.02
CA LYS A 63 -1.40 11.56 -4.96
C LYS A 63 -2.46 10.94 -4.05
N CYS A 64 -2.70 9.63 -4.13
CA CYS A 64 -3.66 8.95 -3.25
C CYS A 64 -3.23 9.06 -1.78
N LEU A 65 -1.94 8.87 -1.48
CA LEU A 65 -1.41 9.01 -0.12
C LEU A 65 -1.55 10.45 0.40
N ASP A 66 -1.26 11.44 -0.45
CA ASP A 66 -1.42 12.85 -0.10
C ASP A 66 -2.90 13.21 0.10
N GLN A 67 -3.82 12.54 -0.60
CA GLN A 67 -5.27 12.65 -0.37
C GLN A 67 -5.73 11.97 0.94
N GLY A 68 -4.81 11.41 1.73
CA GLY A 68 -5.12 10.75 2.99
C GLY A 68 -5.66 9.34 2.82
N ALA A 69 -5.35 8.67 1.70
CA ALA A 69 -5.58 7.24 1.57
C ALA A 69 -4.91 6.50 2.75
N ASP A 70 -5.65 5.60 3.38
CA ASP A 70 -5.06 4.69 4.34
C ASP A 70 -4.14 3.73 3.59
N ILE A 71 -2.85 3.76 3.92
CA ILE A 71 -1.79 3.01 3.25
C ILE A 71 -1.98 1.49 3.38
N GLU A 72 -2.68 1.06 4.43
CA GLU A 72 -3.01 -0.34 4.68
C GLU A 72 -4.36 -0.76 4.08
N THR A 73 -5.00 0.12 3.28
CA THR A 73 -6.19 -0.28 2.53
C THR A 73 -5.84 -1.44 1.60
N SER A 74 -6.68 -2.47 1.62
CA SER A 74 -6.52 -3.65 0.80
C SER A 74 -7.67 -3.83 -0.18
N ASN A 75 -7.39 -4.45 -1.33
CA ASN A 75 -8.43 -4.84 -2.28
C ASN A 75 -9.25 -6.06 -1.80
N SER A 76 -10.13 -6.59 -2.65
CA SER A 76 -10.97 -7.75 -2.33
C SER A 76 -10.19 -9.05 -2.09
N ALA A 77 -8.95 -9.17 -2.55
CA ALA A 77 -8.04 -10.29 -2.26
C ALA A 77 -7.26 -10.08 -0.94
N GLY A 78 -7.39 -8.91 -0.31
CA GLY A 78 -6.60 -8.52 0.84
C GLY A 78 -5.21 -8.00 0.48
N ASP A 79 -4.92 -7.77 -0.80
CA ASP A 79 -3.65 -7.21 -1.21
C ASP A 79 -3.63 -5.71 -0.92
N THR A 80 -2.67 -5.29 -0.10
CA THR A 80 -2.35 -3.86 0.09
C THR A 80 -1.64 -3.33 -1.14
N ALA A 81 -1.52 -2.00 -1.24
CA ALA A 81 -0.74 -1.37 -2.31
C ALA A 81 0.71 -1.89 -2.36
N LEU A 82 1.29 -2.26 -1.21
CA LEU A 82 2.64 -2.81 -1.14
C LEU A 82 2.72 -4.20 -1.76
N ILE A 83 1.73 -5.06 -1.48
CA ILE A 83 1.67 -6.42 -2.03
C ILE A 83 1.46 -6.37 -3.55
N GLU A 84 0.56 -5.52 -4.05
CA GLU A 84 0.35 -5.31 -5.48
C GLU A 84 1.61 -4.76 -6.17
N ALA A 85 2.28 -3.78 -5.57
CA ALA A 85 3.50 -3.21 -6.12
C ALA A 85 4.62 -4.25 -6.17
N ALA A 86 4.67 -5.14 -5.18
CA ALA A 86 5.63 -6.22 -5.12
C ALA A 86 5.38 -7.30 -6.19
N SER A 87 4.12 -7.72 -6.34
CA SER A 87 3.66 -8.62 -7.41
C SER A 87 3.98 -8.06 -8.80
N GLY A 88 3.84 -6.76 -9.01
CA GLY A 88 4.18 -6.12 -10.28
C GLY A 88 5.67 -5.81 -10.49
N GLY A 89 6.56 -6.15 -9.55
CA GLY A 89 7.99 -5.80 -9.63
C GLY A 89 8.26 -4.28 -9.63
N ARG A 90 7.32 -3.47 -9.11
CA ARG A 90 7.33 -2.00 -9.19
C ARG A 90 8.19 -1.37 -8.10
N ARG A 91 9.50 -1.61 -8.14
CA ARG A 91 10.48 -1.21 -7.10
C ARG A 91 10.36 0.25 -6.61
N LYS A 92 10.09 1.20 -7.51
CA LYS A 92 9.91 2.62 -7.14
C LYS A 92 8.69 2.83 -6.23
N ILE A 93 7.59 2.15 -6.53
CA ILE A 93 6.35 2.23 -5.74
C ILE A 93 6.54 1.52 -4.41
N VAL A 94 7.22 0.37 -4.40
CA VAL A 94 7.58 -0.35 -3.17
C VAL A 94 8.39 0.55 -2.23
N SER A 95 9.43 1.23 -2.74
CA SER A 95 10.19 2.19 -1.92
C SER A 95 9.30 3.30 -1.38
N LEU A 96 8.51 3.95 -2.25
CA LEU A 96 7.61 5.03 -1.84
C LEU A 96 6.68 4.60 -0.70
N LEU A 97 6.04 3.44 -0.82
CA LEU A 97 5.10 2.93 0.19
C LEU A 97 5.81 2.64 1.52
N LEU A 98 6.97 2.00 1.49
CA LEU A 98 7.78 1.75 2.69
C LEU A 98 8.28 3.05 3.33
N ASP A 99 8.70 4.02 2.53
CA ASP A 99 9.15 5.34 3.00
C ASP A 99 7.99 6.13 3.64
N ARG A 100 6.74 5.82 3.26
CA ARG A 100 5.50 6.36 3.84
C ARG A 100 4.96 5.52 5.01
N GLY A 101 5.69 4.49 5.44
CA GLY A 101 5.40 3.70 6.63
C GLY A 101 4.45 2.51 6.40
N ALA A 102 4.34 2.01 5.16
CA ALA A 102 3.59 0.79 4.89
C ALA A 102 4.16 -0.38 5.72
N ASN A 103 3.27 -1.22 6.25
CA ASN A 103 3.66 -2.41 6.99
C ASN A 103 4.25 -3.44 6.04
N ILE A 104 5.56 -3.67 6.15
CA ILE A 104 6.29 -4.63 5.31
C ILE A 104 5.81 -6.08 5.48
N GLU A 105 5.25 -6.40 6.66
CA GLU A 105 4.73 -7.72 7.02
C GLU A 105 3.20 -7.81 6.89
N ALA A 106 2.56 -6.85 6.21
CA ALA A 106 1.14 -6.95 5.90
C ALA A 106 0.86 -8.26 5.15
N LYS A 107 -0.21 -8.95 5.55
CA LYS A 107 -0.63 -10.21 4.96
C LYS A 107 -1.96 -10.05 4.24
N ASN A 108 -2.06 -10.60 3.04
CA ASN A 108 -3.33 -10.73 2.33
C ASN A 108 -4.18 -11.90 2.89
N LYS A 109 -5.32 -12.18 2.25
CA LYS A 109 -6.24 -13.25 2.68
C LYS A 109 -5.69 -14.67 2.58
N LYS A 110 -4.51 -14.86 1.99
CA LYS A 110 -3.80 -16.15 1.90
C LYS A 110 -2.56 -16.21 2.81
N GLY A 111 -2.39 -15.19 3.65
CA GLY A 111 -1.20 -15.04 4.49
C GLY A 111 0.05 -14.60 3.72
N CYS A 112 -0.06 -14.23 2.44
CA CYS A 112 1.07 -13.79 1.64
C CYS A 112 1.47 -12.36 2.00
N THR A 113 2.77 -12.16 2.17
CA THR A 113 3.40 -10.83 2.33
C THR A 113 3.87 -10.28 0.99
N ALA A 114 4.34 -9.03 0.97
CA ALA A 114 4.99 -8.44 -0.20
C ALA A 114 6.18 -9.27 -0.71
N LEU A 115 6.94 -9.91 0.19
CA LEU A 115 8.07 -10.76 -0.19
C LEU A 115 7.59 -12.02 -0.94
N HIS A 116 6.52 -12.66 -0.47
CA HIS A 116 5.89 -13.79 -1.16
C HIS A 116 5.41 -13.39 -2.56
N ALA A 117 4.73 -12.25 -2.67
CA ALA A 117 4.23 -11.76 -3.95
C ALA A 117 5.36 -11.45 -4.95
N ALA A 118 6.45 -10.82 -4.49
CA ALA A 118 7.62 -10.58 -5.33
C ALA A 118 8.32 -11.89 -5.76
N ALA A 119 8.36 -12.90 -4.88
CA ALA A 119 8.97 -14.20 -5.16
C ALA A 119 8.16 -15.04 -6.17
N MET A 120 6.84 -14.88 -6.21
CA MET A 120 5.97 -15.53 -7.20
C MET A 120 5.87 -14.76 -8.53
N SER A 121 6.46 -13.56 -8.60
CA SER A 121 6.32 -12.69 -9.76
C SER A 121 7.34 -12.99 -10.87
N ASN A 122 6.84 -13.08 -12.09
CA ASN A 122 7.65 -13.13 -13.32
C ASN A 122 8.00 -11.74 -13.88
N ALA A 123 7.65 -10.65 -13.19
CA ALA A 123 7.95 -9.30 -13.64
C ALA A 123 9.48 -9.07 -13.67
N SER A 124 9.97 -8.36 -14.69
CA SER A 124 11.41 -8.08 -14.87
C SER A 124 12.07 -7.36 -13.68
N GLY A 125 11.27 -6.71 -12.82
CA GLY A 125 11.71 -6.02 -11.61
C GLY A 125 11.68 -6.86 -10.32
N SER A 126 11.18 -8.09 -10.35
CA SER A 126 10.92 -8.90 -9.14
C SER A 126 12.17 -9.11 -8.28
N ARG A 127 13.31 -9.46 -8.90
CA ARG A 127 14.61 -9.60 -8.20
C ARG A 127 15.02 -8.33 -7.45
N GLY A 128 14.85 -7.17 -8.08
CA GLY A 128 15.17 -5.87 -7.46
C GLY A 128 14.22 -5.53 -6.32
N THR A 129 12.96 -5.93 -6.43
CA THR A 129 11.98 -5.76 -5.37
C THR A 129 12.24 -6.69 -4.18
N VAL A 130 12.60 -7.96 -4.42
CA VAL A 130 12.98 -8.91 -3.36
C VAL A 130 14.17 -8.37 -2.57
N SER A 131 15.23 -7.92 -3.26
CA SER A 131 16.38 -7.29 -2.61
C SER A 131 15.96 -6.11 -1.74
N LEU A 132 15.16 -5.19 -2.30
CA LEU A 132 14.69 -4.01 -1.57
C LEU A 132 13.89 -4.39 -0.32
N LEU A 133 12.99 -5.37 -0.40
CA LEU A 133 12.18 -5.80 0.75
C LEU A 133 13.07 -6.39 1.86
N LEU A 134 14.04 -7.24 1.50
CA LEU A 134 15.00 -7.81 2.44
C LEU A 134 15.89 -6.73 3.07
N ASP A 135 16.37 -5.77 2.28
CA ASP A 135 17.17 -4.63 2.75
C ASP A 135 16.38 -3.75 3.75
N ARG A 136 15.05 -3.73 3.62
CA ARG A 136 14.13 -3.01 4.52
C ARG A 136 13.64 -3.85 5.70
N GLY A 137 14.19 -5.06 5.88
CA GLY A 137 13.96 -5.91 7.04
C GLY A 137 12.76 -6.86 6.91
N ALA A 138 12.32 -7.18 5.69
CA ALA A 138 11.28 -8.20 5.49
C ALA A 138 11.72 -9.55 6.07
N GLN A 139 10.80 -10.26 6.74
CA GLN A 139 11.04 -11.59 7.28
C GLN A 139 11.20 -12.61 6.16
N ILE A 140 12.43 -13.08 5.94
CA ILE A 140 12.77 -13.99 4.84
C ILE A 140 12.04 -15.34 4.92
N ASP A 141 11.81 -15.83 6.15
CA ASP A 141 11.17 -17.12 6.45
C ASP A 141 9.72 -16.95 6.94
N ALA A 142 9.08 -15.81 6.67
CA ALA A 142 7.65 -15.68 6.90
C ALA A 142 6.89 -16.76 6.11
N VAL A 143 5.80 -17.26 6.70
CA VAL A 143 4.97 -18.30 6.09
C VAL A 143 3.58 -17.79 5.72
N THR A 144 3.08 -18.26 4.59
CA THR A 144 1.67 -18.14 4.18
C THR A 144 0.76 -19.02 5.04
N ASP A 145 -0.55 -18.92 4.84
CA ASP A 145 -1.53 -19.77 5.53
C ASP A 145 -1.39 -21.26 5.15
N GLU A 146 -0.78 -21.55 4.00
CA GLU A 146 -0.43 -22.89 3.55
C GLU A 146 0.93 -23.38 4.09
N GLY A 147 1.64 -22.57 4.89
CA GLY A 147 2.95 -22.90 5.43
C GLY A 147 4.11 -22.73 4.45
N ASN A 148 3.89 -22.10 3.29
CA ASN A 148 4.94 -21.87 2.30
C ASN A 148 5.75 -20.62 2.64
N THR A 149 7.07 -20.70 2.50
CA THR A 149 7.96 -19.52 2.51
C THR A 149 8.06 -18.90 1.12
N ALA A 150 8.61 -17.68 1.04
CA ALA A 150 8.91 -17.05 -0.24
C ALA A 150 9.82 -17.91 -1.14
N LEU A 151 10.79 -18.63 -0.55
CA LEU A 151 11.67 -19.53 -1.29
C LEU A 151 10.92 -20.73 -1.88
N ILE A 152 10.02 -21.34 -1.10
CA ILE A 152 9.18 -22.46 -1.58
C ILE A 152 8.32 -22.00 -2.76
N ASN A 153 7.70 -20.83 -2.65
CA ASN A 153 6.90 -20.27 -3.74
C ASN A 153 7.72 -20.00 -5.01
N ALA A 154 8.90 -19.38 -4.88
CA ALA A 154 9.79 -19.13 -6.02
C ALA A 154 10.23 -20.42 -6.73
N ALA A 155 10.54 -21.48 -5.96
CA ALA A 155 10.93 -22.77 -6.52
C ALA A 155 9.79 -23.43 -7.33
N ARG A 156 8.54 -23.29 -6.88
CA ARG A 156 7.37 -23.81 -7.59
C ARG A 156 7.10 -23.09 -8.90
N GLU A 157 7.20 -21.76 -8.89
CA GLU A 157 7.01 -20.93 -10.09
C GLU A 157 8.13 -21.17 -11.11
N ALA A 158 9.38 -21.31 -10.67
CA ALA A 158 10.51 -21.62 -11.55
C ALA A 158 10.30 -22.93 -12.33
N CYS A 159 9.63 -23.93 -11.75
CA CYS A 159 9.32 -25.17 -12.44
C CYS A 159 8.30 -25.00 -13.58
N MET A 160 7.39 -24.02 -13.52
CA MET A 160 6.37 -23.80 -14.56
C MET A 160 6.90 -23.07 -15.80
N VAL A 161 8.08 -22.44 -15.72
CA VAL A 161 8.68 -21.71 -16.86
C VAL A 161 9.44 -22.65 -17.80
N PHE A 162 9.68 -23.91 -17.40
CA PHE A 162 10.42 -24.92 -18.18
C PHE A 162 9.53 -26.05 -18.75
N SER A 163 8.20 -25.96 -18.60
CA SER A 163 7.22 -26.91 -19.15
C SER A 163 6.38 -26.27 -20.24
#